data_AF-A0A2U2PB25-F1
#
_entry.id   AF-A0A2U2PB25-F1
#
_cell.length_a   1.000
_cell.length_b   1.000
_cell.length_c   1.000
_cell.angle_alpha   90.00
_cell.angle_beta   90.00
_cell.angle_gamma   90.00
#
_symmetry.space_group_name_H-M   'P 1'
#
loop_
_entity.id
_entity.type
_entity.pdbx_description
1 polymer ?
#
loop_
_entity_poly.entity_id
_entity_poly.type
_entity_poly.pdbx_seq_one_letter_code
_entity_poly.pdbx_strand_id
1 'polypeptide(L)'
;MNTDMKIQRYSISILFAGLLMISSACKQETIEGAEATGNEPFKVYFLNGEDKGVINGIQDTKMEIDVAARTANFPVPVFRGGQAGSEPFTVDIAVDNSAVSPLIQSGDLPANTVVLDAGAFTLAPKDTLMVEHDMMKGNAVLKVKIESLGQYAGKNVAVGLKIAGTSRYSINESMNKVVLYFNVSSVAGLVGFPSSASNNGKINLLSAGYTVNRTAGTVDLPVAVEREGSANLGTFTVDVQTDNSAVTDLMQSGKLPANTVALTANDYTLETKVSLSKLGNVITGNALPRIKIAQLNQYSGKKAAIGLKLANPSQFAVDPAKGRTVVYFDVDSLLDEVVPPTNLLVHSAWQVLNISAGVTFTVNSNGSILAEGGSWGHAGVFQPIQVKANKNYKIDMRVAGSGAADTWLEVYVGATVPSQGAEYNDGGNRMGLNTWSGCGNTPFNGMLSTIKCSGSSNIVKFSTSGTVYLVIRSGGGNLGTGGISISDIDFRRVD
;
A
#
# COMPACT_ATOMS: atom_id res chain seq x y z
N MET A 1 -8.26 -57.11 -41.67
CA MET A 1 -9.40 -57.54 -40.82
C MET A 1 -9.89 -56.29 -40.10
N ASN A 2 -10.97 -55.70 -40.62
CA ASN A 2 -12.33 -55.75 -40.02
C ASN A 2 -12.36 -54.98 -38.69
N THR A 3 -13.24 -54.01 -38.42
CA THR A 3 -14.42 -53.40 -39.07
C THR A 3 -14.81 -52.30 -38.06
N ASP A 4 -14.98 -51.05 -38.47
CA ASP A 4 -16.26 -50.36 -38.67
C ASP A 4 -17.14 -50.05 -37.44
N MET A 5 -17.52 -48.76 -37.39
CA MET A 5 -18.87 -48.22 -37.13
C MET A 5 -19.36 -48.20 -35.65
N LYS A 6 -19.77 -47.06 -35.07
CA LYS A 6 -20.95 -46.28 -35.48
C LYS A 6 -20.86 -44.77 -35.24
N ILE A 7 -21.14 -44.07 -36.33
CA ILE A 7 -21.67 -42.70 -36.43
C ILE A 7 -23.16 -42.74 -36.02
N GLN A 8 -23.63 -41.72 -35.31
CA GLN A 8 -25.06 -41.39 -35.25
C GLN A 8 -25.29 -40.07 -35.99
N ARG A 9 -26.08 -40.17 -37.07
CA ARG A 9 -26.53 -39.11 -37.99
C ARG A 9 -27.85 -38.51 -37.48
N TYR A 10 -28.13 -37.26 -37.86
CA TYR A 10 -29.32 -36.74 -38.58
C TYR A 10 -29.15 -35.19 -38.71
N SER A 11 -28.67 -34.65 -39.85
CA SER A 11 -29.39 -34.16 -41.07
C SER A 11 -30.38 -33.01 -40.79
N ILE A 12 -30.07 -31.75 -41.11
CA ILE A 12 -30.07 -31.04 -42.42
C ILE A 12 -31.43 -31.00 -43.12
N SER A 13 -31.99 -29.78 -43.27
CA SER A 13 -32.71 -29.26 -44.45
C SER A 13 -32.94 -27.74 -44.23
N ILE A 14 -32.24 -26.83 -44.95
CA ILE A 14 -32.63 -26.20 -46.24
C ILE A 14 -33.63 -25.03 -45.98
N LEU A 15 -33.49 -23.75 -46.37
CA LEU A 15 -33.13 -23.13 -47.67
C LEU A 15 -32.99 -21.57 -47.52
N PHE A 16 -31.97 -20.98 -48.15
CA PHE A 16 -31.91 -19.70 -48.90
C PHE A 16 -32.18 -18.29 -48.30
N ALA A 17 -31.46 -17.35 -48.93
CA ALA A 17 -31.53 -15.88 -48.90
C ALA A 17 -31.01 -15.22 -47.60
N GLY A 18 -30.07 -14.28 -47.60
CA GLY A 18 -29.69 -13.35 -48.67
C GLY A 18 -28.36 -12.67 -48.35
N LEU A 19 -27.56 -12.56 -49.41
CA LEU A 19 -26.42 -11.70 -49.57
C LEU A 19 -26.88 -10.23 -49.48
N LEU A 20 -26.46 -9.44 -48.49
CA LEU A 20 -26.41 -7.97 -48.58
C LEU A 20 -25.56 -7.34 -47.45
N MET A 21 -24.53 -6.62 -47.92
CA MET A 21 -23.95 -5.38 -47.37
C MET A 21 -23.11 -5.44 -46.09
N ILE A 22 -21.80 -5.54 -46.32
CA ILE A 22 -20.81 -4.80 -45.54
C ILE A 22 -20.96 -3.33 -45.95
N SER A 23 -21.67 -2.54 -45.14
CA SER A 23 -21.53 -1.08 -45.12
C SER A 23 -21.14 -0.67 -43.72
N SER A 24 -19.86 -0.33 -43.57
CA SER A 24 -19.36 0.53 -42.52
C SER A 24 -20.21 1.79 -42.44
N ALA A 25 -21.15 1.81 -41.50
CA ALA A 25 -21.85 3.03 -41.13
C ALA A 25 -20.86 3.92 -40.36
N CYS A 26 -20.34 4.95 -41.02
CA CYS A 26 -20.22 6.24 -40.37
C CYS A 26 -21.59 6.51 -39.73
N LYS A 27 -21.70 6.42 -38.42
CA LYS A 27 -22.83 7.01 -37.72
C LYS A 27 -22.69 8.52 -37.90
N GLN A 28 -23.33 9.03 -38.94
CA GLN A 28 -23.67 10.44 -39.03
C GLN A 28 -24.51 10.72 -37.80
N GLU A 29 -24.03 11.61 -36.92
CA GLU A 29 -24.81 12.08 -35.78
C GLU A 29 -26.03 12.83 -36.33
N THR A 30 -27.11 12.09 -36.54
CA THR A 30 -28.43 12.67 -36.77
C THR A 30 -28.95 13.03 -35.39
N ILE A 31 -28.57 14.22 -34.93
CA ILE A 31 -29.25 14.89 -33.83
C ILE A 31 -30.58 15.40 -34.42
N GLU A 32 -31.58 14.52 -34.47
CA GLU A 32 -32.96 14.98 -34.41
C GLU A 32 -33.20 15.35 -32.95
N GLY A 33 -32.99 16.63 -32.62
CA GLY A 33 -33.45 17.18 -31.35
C GLY A 33 -34.94 16.91 -31.21
N ALA A 34 -35.37 16.58 -29.98
CA ALA A 34 -36.78 16.58 -29.64
C ALA A 34 -37.38 17.90 -30.14
N GLU A 35 -38.34 17.80 -31.04
CA GLU A 35 -38.98 18.94 -31.71
C GLU A 35 -38.12 19.82 -32.65
N ALA A 36 -37.33 19.19 -33.53
CA ALA A 36 -37.26 19.71 -34.92
C ALA A 36 -38.59 19.50 -35.68
N THR A 37 -39.74 19.42 -34.99
CA THR A 37 -41.08 19.32 -35.56
C THR A 37 -41.52 20.68 -36.08
N GLY A 38 -40.94 21.06 -37.21
CA GLY A 38 -41.69 21.61 -38.33
C GLY A 38 -42.35 22.99 -38.23
N ASN A 39 -42.34 23.73 -37.11
CA ASN A 39 -43.12 24.99 -37.03
C ASN A 39 -42.48 26.23 -36.41
N GLU A 40 -41.24 26.19 -35.90
CA GLU A 40 -40.52 27.43 -35.56
C GLU A 40 -39.19 27.55 -36.31
N PRO A 41 -39.24 27.89 -37.60
CA PRO A 41 -38.03 27.97 -38.38
C PRO A 41 -37.24 29.17 -37.84
N PHE A 42 -36.01 28.93 -37.39
CA PHE A 42 -34.99 29.95 -37.11
C PHE A 42 -34.98 30.59 -35.72
N LYS A 43 -35.45 29.93 -34.66
CA LYS A 43 -35.18 30.42 -33.28
C LYS A 43 -33.85 29.93 -32.71
N VAL A 44 -33.27 30.73 -31.83
CA VAL A 44 -32.03 30.44 -31.09
C VAL A 44 -32.37 29.93 -29.68
N TYR A 45 -31.71 28.85 -29.24
CA TYR A 45 -32.00 28.17 -27.99
C TYR A 45 -30.81 27.38 -27.42
N PHE A 46 -30.89 26.98 -26.15
CA PHE A 46 -30.06 25.91 -25.58
C PHE A 46 -30.75 24.56 -25.75
N LEU A 47 -30.04 23.52 -26.19
CA LEU A 47 -30.65 22.20 -26.47
C LEU A 47 -31.34 21.58 -25.24
N ASN A 48 -30.77 21.76 -24.05
CA ASN A 48 -31.31 21.25 -22.79
C ASN A 48 -32.44 22.12 -22.20
N GLY A 49 -32.89 23.17 -22.90
CA GLY A 49 -33.90 24.11 -22.39
C GLY A 49 -35.27 23.48 -22.10
N GLU A 50 -35.64 22.39 -22.77
CA GLU A 50 -36.96 21.73 -22.61
C GLU A 50 -37.03 20.79 -21.40
N ASP A 51 -35.94 20.12 -21.03
CA ASP A 51 -35.85 19.21 -19.88
C ASP A 51 -35.39 19.94 -18.61
N LYS A 52 -36.21 20.88 -18.14
CA LYS A 52 -35.98 21.69 -16.92
C LYS A 52 -34.73 22.58 -16.98
N GLY A 53 -34.04 22.62 -18.12
CA GLY A 53 -32.85 23.45 -18.33
C GLY A 53 -31.60 22.98 -17.58
N VAL A 54 -31.53 21.75 -17.05
CA VAL A 54 -30.40 21.34 -16.19
C VAL A 54 -29.30 20.66 -17.02
N ILE A 55 -28.04 21.05 -16.77
CA ILE A 55 -26.86 20.50 -17.43
C ILE A 55 -25.83 20.07 -16.36
N ASN A 56 -25.48 18.79 -16.31
CA ASN A 56 -24.35 18.34 -15.51
C ASN A 56 -23.05 18.64 -16.25
N GLY A 57 -22.29 19.61 -15.75
CA GLY A 57 -21.06 20.08 -16.38
C GLY A 57 -20.00 19.01 -16.61
N ILE A 58 -19.99 17.91 -15.85
CA ILE A 58 -19.00 16.84 -16.02
C ILE A 58 -19.45 15.79 -17.03
N GLN A 59 -20.75 15.50 -17.08
CA GLN A 59 -21.29 14.41 -17.90
C GLN A 59 -21.84 14.89 -19.24
N ASP A 60 -22.46 16.07 -19.26
CA ASP A 60 -23.23 16.57 -20.40
C ASP A 60 -22.45 17.62 -21.20
N THR A 61 -21.27 18.03 -20.73
CA THR A 61 -20.39 18.94 -21.47
C THR A 61 -19.05 18.28 -21.76
N LYS A 62 -18.40 18.73 -22.83
CA LYS A 62 -16.99 18.42 -23.10
C LYS A 62 -16.11 19.33 -22.24
N MET A 63 -16.13 19.15 -20.92
CA MET A 63 -15.34 19.97 -20.01
C MET A 63 -13.85 19.88 -20.36
N GLU A 64 -13.19 21.03 -20.51
CA GLU A 64 -11.77 21.13 -20.82
C GLU A 64 -11.00 21.81 -19.69
N ILE A 65 -9.82 21.29 -19.35
CA ILE A 65 -8.93 21.92 -18.38
C ILE A 65 -7.89 22.76 -19.13
N ASP A 66 -7.96 24.08 -18.97
CA ASP A 66 -6.93 24.99 -19.45
C ASP A 66 -5.86 25.13 -18.36
N VAL A 67 -4.74 24.45 -18.55
CA VAL A 67 -3.63 24.42 -17.59
C VAL A 67 -2.97 25.80 -17.45
N ALA A 68 -2.89 26.56 -18.54
CA ALA A 68 -2.22 27.87 -18.55
C ALA A 68 -3.09 28.93 -17.86
N ALA A 69 -4.39 28.94 -18.16
CA ALA A 69 -5.36 29.84 -17.51
C ALA A 69 -5.78 29.35 -16.12
N ARG A 70 -5.48 28.10 -15.76
CA ARG A 70 -5.91 27.43 -14.52
C ARG A 70 -7.44 27.42 -14.38
N THR A 71 -8.14 27.17 -15.48
CA THR A 71 -9.61 27.12 -15.52
C THR A 71 -10.14 25.75 -15.96
N ALA A 72 -11.32 25.40 -15.45
CA ALA A 72 -12.17 24.36 -16.00
C ALA A 72 -13.23 25.04 -16.88
N ASN A 73 -13.20 24.74 -18.17
CA ASN A 73 -14.03 25.36 -19.18
C ASN A 73 -15.21 24.43 -19.51
N PHE A 74 -16.42 24.93 -19.35
CA PHE A 74 -17.65 24.20 -19.61
C PHE A 74 -18.34 24.81 -20.83
N PRO A 75 -18.17 24.22 -22.02
CA PRO A 75 -18.89 24.67 -23.21
C PRO A 75 -20.36 24.24 -23.11
N VAL A 76 -21.26 25.21 -23.07
CA VAL A 76 -22.71 24.99 -23.13
C VAL A 76 -23.19 25.30 -24.55
N PRO A 77 -23.60 24.29 -25.33
CA PRO A 77 -23.97 24.49 -26.73
C PRO A 77 -25.21 25.37 -26.91
N VAL A 78 -25.12 26.32 -27.85
CA VAL A 78 -26.23 27.17 -28.30
C VAL A 78 -26.52 26.84 -29.76
N PHE A 79 -27.78 26.67 -30.11
CA PHE A 79 -28.22 26.26 -31.44
C PHE A 79 -29.19 27.26 -32.06
N ARG A 80 -29.25 27.25 -33.39
CA ARG A 80 -30.37 27.81 -34.15
C ARG A 80 -31.09 26.69 -34.89
N GLY A 81 -32.40 26.58 -34.67
CA GLY A 81 -33.25 25.56 -35.30
C GLY A 81 -33.58 25.86 -36.76
N GLY A 82 -33.92 24.81 -37.51
CA GLY A 82 -34.32 24.88 -38.93
C GLY A 82 -33.18 25.18 -39.89
N GLN A 83 -33.41 25.01 -41.18
CA GLN A 83 -32.42 25.25 -42.25
C GLN A 83 -32.57 26.67 -42.81
N ALA A 84 -31.91 27.66 -42.17
CA ALA A 84 -31.74 29.02 -42.70
C ALA A 84 -30.28 29.32 -43.03
N GLY A 85 -30.06 30.43 -43.75
CA GLY A 85 -28.78 30.96 -44.21
C GLY A 85 -27.57 30.65 -43.32
N SER A 86 -26.44 30.37 -43.97
CA SER A 86 -25.21 29.88 -43.36
C SER A 86 -24.31 30.98 -42.83
N GLU A 87 -24.73 32.26 -42.91
CA GLU A 87 -23.89 33.37 -42.48
C GLU A 87 -23.78 33.41 -40.95
N PRO A 88 -22.56 33.55 -40.40
CA PRO A 88 -22.34 33.70 -38.96
C PRO A 88 -23.14 34.86 -38.37
N PHE A 89 -23.62 34.67 -37.14
CA PHE A 89 -24.28 35.73 -36.37
C PHE A 89 -23.94 35.58 -34.89
N THR A 90 -24.16 36.63 -34.11
CA THR A 90 -23.78 36.63 -32.70
C THR A 90 -24.96 36.46 -31.78
N VAL A 91 -24.73 35.78 -30.66
CA VAL A 91 -25.66 35.68 -29.53
C VAL A 91 -25.04 36.34 -28.31
N ASP A 92 -25.88 36.99 -27.51
CA ASP A 92 -25.48 37.58 -26.24
C ASP A 92 -25.87 36.61 -25.11
N ILE A 93 -24.93 36.31 -24.22
CA ILE A 93 -25.12 35.39 -23.10
C ILE A 93 -24.97 36.15 -21.79
N ALA A 94 -25.91 35.96 -20.88
CA ALA A 94 -25.91 36.55 -19.55
C ALA A 94 -26.07 35.49 -18.46
N VAL A 95 -25.70 35.84 -17.23
CA VAL A 95 -25.95 35.02 -16.04
C VAL A 95 -27.39 35.24 -15.55
N ASP A 96 -28.11 34.16 -15.29
CA ASP A 96 -29.45 34.18 -14.69
C ASP A 96 -29.62 33.01 -13.72
N ASN A 97 -29.35 33.26 -12.43
CA ASN A 97 -29.44 32.25 -11.38
C ASN A 97 -30.86 32.05 -10.81
N SER A 98 -31.90 32.65 -11.40
CA SER A 98 -33.27 32.63 -10.85
C SER A 98 -33.85 31.22 -10.71
N ALA A 99 -33.44 30.27 -11.56
CA ALA A 99 -33.90 28.89 -11.55
C ALA A 99 -33.18 27.99 -10.53
N VAL A 100 -32.02 28.39 -9.99
CA VAL A 100 -31.19 27.50 -9.15
C VAL A 100 -31.91 27.08 -7.86
N SER A 101 -32.49 28.04 -7.12
CA SER A 101 -33.19 27.73 -5.85
C SER A 101 -34.46 26.89 -6.06
N PRO A 102 -35.34 27.21 -7.03
CA PRO A 102 -36.46 26.34 -7.40
C PRO A 102 -36.03 24.90 -7.76
N LEU A 103 -34.97 24.72 -8.53
CA LEU A 103 -34.49 23.40 -8.94
C LEU A 103 -33.89 22.58 -7.79
N ILE A 104 -33.31 23.22 -6.77
CA ILE A 104 -32.91 22.54 -5.53
C ILE A 104 -34.15 22.07 -4.75
N GLN A 105 -35.19 22.91 -4.67
CA GLN A 105 -36.43 22.58 -3.96
C GLN A 105 -37.23 21.47 -4.64
N SER A 106 -37.23 21.40 -5.97
CA SER A 106 -37.86 20.33 -6.73
C SER A 106 -37.06 19.02 -6.72
N GLY A 107 -35.81 19.03 -6.25
CA GLY A 107 -34.91 17.88 -6.24
C GLY A 107 -34.20 17.61 -7.56
N ASP A 108 -34.33 18.51 -8.54
CA ASP A 108 -33.66 18.41 -9.84
C ASP A 108 -32.17 18.79 -9.76
N LEU A 109 -31.80 19.58 -8.76
CA LEU A 109 -30.41 19.79 -8.35
C LEU A 109 -30.15 19.12 -6.99
N PRO A 110 -28.93 18.61 -6.74
CA PRO A 110 -28.55 18.08 -5.44
C PRO A 110 -28.78 19.09 -4.30
N ALA A 111 -29.23 18.62 -3.14
CA ALA A 111 -29.56 19.48 -2.00
C ALA A 111 -28.39 20.33 -1.46
N ASN A 112 -27.14 19.89 -1.67
CA ASN A 112 -25.93 20.62 -1.30
C ASN A 112 -25.42 21.58 -2.40
N THR A 113 -26.24 21.88 -3.41
CA THR A 113 -25.88 22.81 -4.49
C THR A 113 -25.91 24.25 -4.00
N VAL A 114 -24.90 25.03 -4.38
CA VAL A 114 -24.82 26.47 -4.12
C VAL A 114 -24.55 27.23 -5.42
N VAL A 115 -24.97 28.49 -5.48
CA VAL A 115 -24.62 29.36 -6.62
C VAL A 115 -23.12 29.62 -6.60
N LEU A 116 -22.45 29.48 -7.75
CA LEU A 116 -21.04 29.83 -7.90
C LEU A 116 -20.88 31.35 -7.95
N ASP A 117 -19.98 31.90 -7.14
CA ASP A 117 -19.77 33.35 -7.08
C ASP A 117 -19.22 33.90 -8.39
N ALA A 118 -19.67 35.09 -8.79
CA ALA A 118 -19.28 35.74 -10.05
C ALA A 118 -17.76 35.95 -10.18
N GLY A 119 -17.03 36.07 -9.07
CA GLY A 119 -15.56 36.18 -9.08
C GLY A 119 -14.83 34.88 -9.42
N ALA A 120 -15.51 33.74 -9.29
CA ALA A 120 -14.95 32.40 -9.48
C ALA A 120 -15.03 31.92 -10.94
N PHE A 121 -15.64 32.68 -11.86
CA PHE A 121 -15.69 32.33 -13.27
C PHE A 121 -15.57 33.56 -14.17
N THR A 122 -15.30 33.32 -15.45
CA THR A 122 -15.53 34.29 -16.51
C THR A 122 -16.48 33.70 -17.55
N LEU A 123 -17.29 34.55 -18.15
CA LEU A 123 -18.25 34.20 -19.19
C LEU A 123 -18.09 35.22 -20.31
N ALA A 124 -17.86 34.76 -21.54
CA ALA A 124 -17.89 35.65 -22.69
C ALA A 124 -19.34 36.13 -22.89
N PRO A 125 -19.61 37.44 -22.85
CA PRO A 125 -20.98 37.96 -22.94
C PRO A 125 -21.56 37.83 -24.34
N LYS A 126 -20.72 37.49 -25.33
CA LYS A 126 -21.11 37.33 -26.72
C LYS A 126 -20.35 36.14 -27.32
N ASP A 127 -21.04 35.36 -28.13
CA ASP A 127 -20.46 34.29 -28.91
C ASP A 127 -20.96 34.33 -30.37
N THR A 128 -20.23 33.68 -31.28
CA THR A 128 -20.58 33.60 -32.70
C THR A 128 -21.09 32.21 -33.04
N LEU A 129 -22.32 32.14 -33.54
CA LEU A 129 -22.86 30.92 -34.13
C LEU A 129 -22.40 30.82 -35.58
N MET A 130 -21.99 29.62 -35.98
CA MET A 130 -21.52 29.31 -37.33
C MET A 130 -21.92 27.88 -37.71
N VAL A 131 -21.94 27.59 -39.02
CA VAL A 131 -22.31 26.26 -39.51
C VAL A 131 -21.16 25.30 -39.26
N GLU A 132 -21.44 24.23 -38.53
CA GLU A 132 -20.50 23.15 -38.27
C GLU A 132 -21.27 21.82 -38.26
N HIS A 133 -20.89 20.90 -39.15
CA HIS A 133 -21.59 19.62 -39.38
C HIS A 133 -23.08 19.81 -39.69
N ASP A 134 -23.40 20.69 -40.64
CA ASP A 134 -24.77 21.03 -41.09
C ASP A 134 -25.69 21.67 -40.04
N MET A 135 -25.16 21.96 -38.85
CA MET A 135 -25.90 22.64 -37.77
C MET A 135 -25.32 24.03 -37.53
N MET A 136 -26.20 24.99 -37.27
CA MET A 136 -25.80 26.32 -36.84
C MET A 136 -25.64 26.33 -35.32
N LYS A 137 -24.41 26.35 -34.83
CA LYS A 137 -24.10 26.21 -33.41
C LYS A 137 -22.95 27.10 -32.95
N GLY A 138 -22.92 27.32 -31.64
CA GLY A 138 -21.88 28.04 -30.89
C GLY A 138 -21.83 27.51 -29.46
N ASN A 139 -21.03 28.11 -28.59
CA ASN A 139 -20.88 27.71 -27.20
C ASN A 139 -20.84 28.92 -26.26
N ALA A 140 -21.76 28.93 -25.29
CA ALA A 140 -21.59 29.70 -24.07
C ALA A 140 -20.54 29.01 -23.19
N VAL A 141 -19.29 29.47 -23.23
CA VAL A 141 -18.20 28.85 -22.47
C VAL A 141 -18.05 29.51 -21.09
N LEU A 142 -18.44 28.79 -20.05
CA LEU A 142 -18.19 29.19 -18.67
C LEU A 142 -16.77 28.75 -18.27
N LYS A 143 -15.87 29.70 -18.02
CA LYS A 143 -14.49 29.41 -17.60
C LYS A 143 -14.36 29.57 -16.09
N VAL A 144 -14.41 28.46 -15.36
CA VAL A 144 -14.35 28.45 -13.89
C VAL A 144 -12.90 28.42 -13.41
N LYS A 145 -12.51 29.34 -12.53
CA LYS A 145 -11.18 29.39 -11.91
C LYS A 145 -11.02 28.26 -10.91
N ILE A 146 -10.10 27.33 -11.17
CA ILE A 146 -9.92 26.14 -10.33
C ILE A 146 -9.49 26.49 -8.90
N GLU A 147 -8.69 27.54 -8.73
CA GLU A 147 -8.23 28.00 -7.41
C GLU A 147 -9.36 28.54 -6.51
N SER A 148 -10.43 29.06 -7.11
CA SER A 148 -11.58 29.59 -6.37
C SER A 148 -12.51 28.48 -5.88
N LEU A 149 -12.30 27.23 -6.29
CA LEU A 149 -13.20 26.12 -5.97
C LEU A 149 -13.00 25.55 -4.56
N GLY A 150 -11.85 25.77 -3.92
CA GLY A 150 -11.52 25.18 -2.62
C GLY A 150 -12.54 25.48 -1.51
N GLN A 151 -13.16 26.66 -1.53
CA GLN A 151 -14.19 27.07 -0.57
C GLN A 151 -15.53 26.31 -0.71
N TYR A 152 -15.73 25.62 -1.84
CA TYR A 152 -16.94 24.84 -2.14
C TYR A 152 -16.68 23.33 -2.05
N ALA A 153 -15.59 22.91 -1.39
CA ALA A 153 -15.30 21.49 -1.21
C ALA A 153 -16.48 20.73 -0.60
N GLY A 154 -16.79 19.55 -1.15
CA GLY A 154 -17.93 18.73 -0.75
C GLY A 154 -19.30 19.23 -1.22
N LYS A 155 -19.37 20.35 -1.96
CA LYS A 155 -20.61 20.90 -2.51
C LYS A 155 -20.74 20.64 -4.01
N ASN A 156 -21.96 20.75 -4.50
CA ASN A 156 -22.21 21.04 -5.91
C ASN A 156 -22.26 22.55 -6.10
N VAL A 157 -21.81 23.05 -7.24
CA VAL A 157 -21.94 24.47 -7.60
C VAL A 157 -22.75 24.61 -8.88
N ALA A 158 -23.49 25.70 -9.02
CA ALA A 158 -24.33 25.97 -10.18
C ALA A 158 -24.22 27.41 -10.69
N VAL A 159 -24.34 27.58 -12.01
CA VAL A 159 -24.50 28.87 -12.69
C VAL A 159 -25.62 28.75 -13.70
N GLY A 160 -26.61 29.63 -13.58
CA GLY A 160 -27.64 29.78 -14.59
C GLY A 160 -27.20 30.70 -15.72
N LEU A 161 -27.51 30.33 -16.95
CA LEU A 161 -27.19 31.06 -18.18
C LEU A 161 -28.49 31.40 -18.92
N LYS A 162 -28.50 32.57 -19.57
CA LYS A 162 -29.61 33.04 -20.40
C LYS A 162 -29.09 33.57 -21.74
N ILE A 163 -29.80 33.27 -22.83
CA ILE A 163 -29.66 33.98 -24.11
C ILE A 163 -30.34 35.34 -23.96
N ALA A 164 -29.55 36.40 -23.88
CA ALA A 164 -30.02 37.76 -23.63
C ALA A 164 -30.38 38.52 -24.92
N GLY A 165 -29.79 38.14 -26.04
CA GLY A 165 -29.93 38.81 -27.33
C GLY A 165 -29.37 37.99 -28.48
N THR A 166 -29.76 38.32 -29.71
CA THR A 166 -29.12 37.81 -30.92
C THR A 166 -29.09 38.92 -31.97
N SER A 167 -28.12 38.87 -32.89
CA SER A 167 -27.97 39.89 -33.93
C SER A 167 -28.86 39.67 -35.17
N ARG A 168 -29.58 38.55 -35.28
CA ARG A 168 -30.29 38.21 -36.53
C ARG A 168 -31.60 37.44 -36.36
N TYR A 169 -31.67 36.54 -35.39
CA TYR A 169 -32.77 35.57 -35.26
C TYR A 169 -33.52 35.76 -33.94
N SER A 170 -34.78 35.32 -33.89
CA SER A 170 -35.58 35.38 -32.65
C SER A 170 -35.10 34.35 -31.63
N ILE A 171 -35.31 34.63 -30.35
CA ILE A 171 -34.97 33.71 -29.24
C ILE A 171 -36.17 32.82 -28.96
N ASN A 172 -35.93 31.54 -28.68
CA ASN A 172 -36.97 30.67 -28.13
C ASN A 172 -37.12 30.93 -26.63
N GLU A 173 -38.19 31.63 -26.23
CA GLU A 173 -38.41 32.04 -24.84
C GLU A 173 -38.62 30.89 -23.85
N SER A 174 -39.02 29.69 -24.30
CA SER A 174 -39.12 28.52 -23.41
C SER A 174 -37.79 27.81 -23.20
N MET A 175 -36.81 28.00 -24.09
CA MET A 175 -35.51 27.31 -24.09
C MET A 175 -34.31 28.25 -23.99
N ASN A 176 -34.53 29.51 -23.60
CA ASN A 176 -33.47 30.51 -23.54
C ASN A 176 -32.68 30.50 -22.23
N LYS A 177 -32.98 29.58 -21.29
CA LYS A 177 -32.31 29.46 -20.01
C LYS A 177 -31.87 28.03 -19.73
N VAL A 178 -30.71 27.90 -19.10
CA VAL A 178 -30.19 26.64 -18.57
C VAL A 178 -29.45 26.88 -17.25
N VAL A 179 -29.31 25.85 -16.43
CA VAL A 179 -28.49 25.82 -15.22
C VAL A 179 -27.44 24.73 -15.38
N LEU A 180 -26.19 25.18 -15.49
CA LEU A 180 -25.02 24.30 -15.44
C LEU A 180 -24.67 24.05 -13.97
N TYR A 181 -24.53 22.79 -13.58
CA TYR A 181 -24.04 22.42 -12.24
C TYR A 181 -22.98 21.34 -12.30
N PHE A 182 -22.10 21.27 -11.29
CA PHE A 182 -21.14 20.19 -11.16
C PHE A 182 -20.70 19.98 -9.71
N ASN A 183 -20.24 18.76 -9.42
CA ASN A 183 -19.62 18.43 -8.15
C ASN A 183 -18.17 18.96 -8.10
N VAL A 184 -17.85 19.75 -7.09
CA VAL A 184 -16.54 20.40 -6.98
C VAL A 184 -15.41 19.39 -6.83
N SER A 185 -15.61 18.32 -6.05
CA SER A 185 -14.60 17.28 -5.85
C SER A 185 -14.28 16.50 -7.12
N SER A 186 -15.21 16.44 -8.08
CA SER A 186 -15.01 15.80 -9.39
C SER A 186 -14.11 16.61 -10.32
N VAL A 187 -13.93 17.91 -10.06
CA VAL A 187 -13.03 18.80 -10.80
C VAL A 187 -11.77 19.04 -9.97
N ALA A 188 -11.92 19.68 -8.82
CA ALA A 188 -10.88 20.22 -7.97
C ALA A 188 -10.97 19.67 -6.55
N GLY A 189 -10.96 18.33 -6.42
CA GLY A 189 -10.96 17.66 -5.12
C GLY A 189 -9.75 18.01 -4.27
N LEU A 190 -9.88 17.70 -2.98
CA LEU A 190 -8.88 18.00 -1.96
C LEU A 190 -7.78 16.94 -1.90
N VAL A 191 -6.63 17.33 -1.36
CA VAL A 191 -5.47 16.44 -1.13
C VAL A 191 -5.64 15.73 0.20
N GLY A 192 -5.37 14.43 0.26
CA GLY A 192 -5.47 13.67 1.51
C GLY A 192 -4.79 12.30 1.46
N PHE A 193 -4.74 11.64 2.61
CA PHE A 193 -4.39 10.23 2.70
C PHE A 193 -5.65 9.38 2.40
N PRO A 194 -5.64 8.49 1.40
CA PRO A 194 -6.76 7.58 1.15
C PRO A 194 -7.07 6.68 2.35
N SER A 195 -6.03 6.34 3.11
CA SER A 195 -6.12 5.54 4.34
C SER A 195 -6.90 6.23 5.45
N SER A 196 -7.17 7.55 5.40
CA SER A 196 -8.02 8.23 6.39
C SER A 196 -9.50 7.92 6.23
N ALA A 197 -9.95 7.66 4.99
CA ALA A 197 -11.33 7.28 4.70
C ALA A 197 -11.61 5.79 4.95
N SER A 198 -10.56 4.98 5.07
CA SER A 198 -10.62 3.54 5.31
C SER A 198 -9.96 3.19 6.65
N ASN A 199 -10.20 2.01 7.20
CA ASN A 199 -9.49 1.49 8.39
C ASN A 199 -9.45 2.38 9.65
N ASN A 200 -10.17 3.50 9.73
CA ASN A 200 -10.04 4.54 10.76
C ASN A 200 -8.71 5.33 10.71
N GLY A 201 -8.15 5.60 9.52
CA GLY A 201 -6.94 6.43 9.43
C GLY A 201 -5.69 5.76 9.94
N LYS A 202 -5.62 4.43 9.87
CA LYS A 202 -4.46 3.64 10.26
C LYS A 202 -3.99 2.74 9.12
N ILE A 203 -2.67 2.56 9.06
CA ILE A 203 -1.97 1.70 8.12
C ILE A 203 -1.16 0.71 8.96
N ASN A 204 -1.48 -0.58 8.86
CA ASN A 204 -0.61 -1.61 9.43
C ASN A 204 0.53 -1.88 8.44
N LEU A 205 1.76 -1.51 8.80
CA LEU A 205 2.94 -1.60 7.95
C LEU A 205 3.14 -3.02 7.41
N LEU A 206 2.94 -4.04 8.23
CA LEU A 206 3.17 -5.45 7.87
C LEU A 206 2.17 -5.95 6.81
N SER A 207 1.00 -5.31 6.67
CA SER A 207 0.01 -5.65 5.64
C SER A 207 0.00 -4.69 4.45
N ALA A 208 0.57 -3.49 4.60
CA ALA A 208 0.56 -2.45 3.57
C ALA A 208 1.63 -2.66 2.50
N GLY A 209 2.60 -3.54 2.75
CA GLY A 209 3.77 -3.74 1.90
C GLY A 209 4.82 -2.66 2.15
N TYR A 210 6.04 -3.08 2.48
CA TYR A 210 7.18 -2.19 2.73
C TYR A 210 8.42 -2.74 2.01
N THR A 211 9.47 -1.93 1.93
CA THR A 211 10.77 -2.36 1.40
C THR A 211 11.84 -2.28 2.48
N VAL A 212 12.79 -3.22 2.45
CA VAL A 212 13.95 -3.21 3.37
C VAL A 212 15.16 -2.68 2.63
N ASN A 213 15.67 -1.54 3.06
CA ASN A 213 16.94 -1.00 2.59
C ASN A 213 18.07 -1.48 3.51
N ARG A 214 18.74 -2.58 3.12
CA ARG A 214 19.81 -3.18 3.93
C ARG A 214 21.06 -2.30 4.04
N THR A 215 21.32 -1.45 3.04
CA THR A 215 22.47 -0.54 3.07
C THR A 215 22.24 0.60 4.06
N ALA A 216 21.03 1.15 4.11
CA ALA A 216 20.66 2.21 5.05
C ALA A 216 20.22 1.67 6.43
N GLY A 217 19.91 0.37 6.53
CA GLY A 217 19.35 -0.23 7.74
C GLY A 217 17.94 0.26 8.04
N THR A 218 17.13 0.50 7.02
CA THR A 218 15.77 1.06 7.16
C THR A 218 14.68 0.16 6.58
N VAL A 219 13.48 0.32 7.13
CA VAL A 219 12.21 -0.14 6.56
C VAL A 219 11.50 1.08 5.98
N ASP A 220 11.29 1.06 4.67
CA ASP A 220 10.71 2.17 3.92
C ASP A 220 9.25 1.81 3.57
N LEU A 221 8.31 2.61 4.05
CA LEU A 221 6.88 2.40 3.77
C LEU A 221 6.34 3.54 2.90
N PRO A 222 5.94 3.28 1.64
CA PRO A 222 5.25 4.27 0.84
C PRO A 222 3.83 4.50 1.39
N VAL A 223 3.58 5.70 1.90
CA VAL A 223 2.25 6.14 2.34
C VAL A 223 1.65 7.03 1.26
N ALA A 224 0.63 6.52 0.57
CA ALA A 224 -0.02 7.21 -0.54
C ALA A 224 -0.66 8.52 -0.08
N VAL A 225 -0.43 9.57 -0.86
CA VAL A 225 -1.10 10.87 -0.78
C VAL A 225 -1.76 11.13 -2.12
N GLU A 226 -3.07 11.30 -2.13
CA GLU A 226 -3.86 11.39 -3.35
C GLU A 226 -4.70 12.67 -3.38
N ARG A 227 -5.17 13.02 -4.58
CA ARG A 227 -6.15 14.07 -4.78
C ARG A 227 -7.24 13.60 -5.75
N GLU A 228 -8.49 13.72 -5.31
CA GLU A 228 -9.67 13.42 -6.12
C GLU A 228 -9.91 14.49 -7.19
N GLY A 229 -10.57 14.10 -8.28
CA GLY A 229 -11.02 14.99 -9.35
C GLY A 229 -10.21 14.90 -10.64
N SER A 230 -10.66 15.62 -11.64
CA SER A 230 -10.15 15.57 -13.02
C SER A 230 -9.14 16.68 -13.37
N ALA A 231 -9.17 17.82 -12.66
CA ALA A 231 -8.27 18.94 -12.94
C ALA A 231 -6.80 18.55 -12.70
N ASN A 232 -6.01 18.55 -13.77
CA ASN A 232 -4.58 18.29 -13.72
C ASN A 232 -3.82 19.55 -14.17
N LEU A 233 -3.31 20.32 -13.21
CA LEU A 233 -2.55 21.55 -13.45
C LEU A 233 -1.03 21.33 -13.48
N GLY A 234 -0.60 20.08 -13.67
CA GLY A 234 0.80 19.67 -13.57
C GLY A 234 1.20 19.26 -12.16
N THR A 235 2.50 19.01 -11.98
CA THR A 235 3.06 18.57 -10.70
C THR A 235 2.94 19.68 -9.65
N PHE A 236 2.54 19.30 -8.44
CA PHE A 236 2.53 20.17 -7.27
C PHE A 236 3.05 19.43 -6.05
N THR A 237 3.13 20.12 -4.91
CA THR A 237 3.73 19.58 -3.69
C THR A 237 2.85 19.81 -2.49
N VAL A 238 2.95 18.93 -1.51
CA VAL A 238 2.39 19.11 -0.17
C VAL A 238 3.46 18.74 0.85
N ASP A 239 3.51 19.48 1.96
CA ASP A 239 4.41 19.13 3.04
C ASP A 239 3.82 17.98 3.86
N VAL A 240 4.67 17.07 4.31
CA VAL A 240 4.32 16.02 5.29
C VAL A 240 5.13 16.22 6.55
N GLN A 241 4.43 16.18 7.68
CA GLN A 241 4.99 16.40 9.02
C GLN A 241 4.61 15.24 9.92
N THR A 242 5.40 14.99 10.96
CA THR A 242 5.00 14.07 12.03
C THR A 242 3.98 14.73 12.94
N ASP A 243 2.87 14.05 13.20
CA ASP A 243 1.83 14.46 14.14
C ASP A 243 1.34 13.24 14.94
N ASN A 244 1.96 13.02 16.11
CA ASN A 244 1.62 11.89 16.96
C ASN A 244 0.35 12.09 17.80
N SER A 245 -0.36 13.23 17.68
CA SER A 245 -1.64 13.44 18.40
C SER A 245 -2.68 12.37 18.05
N ALA A 246 -2.76 12.01 16.76
CA ALA A 246 -3.67 10.97 16.27
C ALA A 246 -3.35 9.56 16.83
N VAL A 247 -2.10 9.29 17.23
CA VAL A 247 -1.75 8.01 17.86
C VAL A 247 -2.43 7.89 19.22
N THR A 248 -2.36 8.94 20.03
CA THR A 248 -2.99 9.00 21.35
C THR A 248 -4.50 8.85 21.27
N ASP A 249 -5.16 9.57 20.35
CA ASP A 249 -6.62 9.53 20.17
C ASP A 249 -7.09 8.13 19.74
N LEU A 250 -6.35 7.47 18.83
CA LEU A 250 -6.67 6.12 18.39
C LEU A 250 -6.45 5.06 19.48
N MET A 251 -5.47 5.25 20.36
CA MET A 251 -5.28 4.37 21.53
C MET A 251 -6.43 4.53 22.53
N GLN A 252 -6.80 5.77 22.88
CA GLN A 252 -7.88 6.06 23.84
C GLN A 252 -9.24 5.57 23.34
N SER A 253 -9.48 5.63 22.02
CA SER A 253 -10.69 5.10 21.40
C SER A 253 -10.66 3.59 21.15
N GLY A 254 -9.62 2.87 21.59
CA GLY A 254 -9.48 1.41 21.43
C GLY A 254 -9.23 0.96 19.97
N LYS A 255 -8.93 1.89 19.07
CA LYS A 255 -8.69 1.62 17.64
C LYS A 255 -7.25 1.23 17.34
N LEU A 256 -6.32 1.54 18.24
CA LEU A 256 -4.96 1.00 18.32
C LEU A 256 -4.80 0.17 19.60
N PRO A 257 -3.93 -0.87 19.60
CA PRO A 257 -3.64 -1.65 20.79
C PRO A 257 -3.07 -0.80 21.93
N ALA A 258 -3.41 -1.16 23.18
CA ALA A 258 -3.02 -0.39 24.36
C ALA A 258 -1.50 -0.31 24.59
N ASN A 259 -0.73 -1.29 24.07
CA ASN A 259 0.73 -1.30 24.13
C ASN A 259 1.41 -0.56 22.96
N THR A 260 0.66 0.24 22.20
CA THR A 260 1.23 1.08 21.15
C THR A 260 2.03 2.24 21.76
N VAL A 261 3.20 2.52 21.17
CA VAL A 261 4.05 3.66 21.51
C VAL A 261 4.41 4.44 20.25
N ALA A 262 4.40 5.76 20.35
CA ALA A 262 4.80 6.62 19.25
C ALA A 262 6.33 6.60 19.06
N LEU A 263 6.77 6.50 17.81
CA LEU A 263 8.16 6.69 17.42
C LEU A 263 8.56 8.15 17.62
N THR A 264 9.81 8.34 18.01
CA THR A 264 10.47 9.63 18.16
C THR A 264 11.27 9.98 16.91
N ALA A 265 11.65 11.26 16.75
CA ALA A 265 12.38 11.72 15.57
C ALA A 265 13.73 11.01 15.33
N ASN A 266 14.31 10.38 16.36
CA ASN A 266 15.55 9.61 16.21
C ASN A 266 15.33 8.26 15.52
N ASP A 267 14.11 7.73 15.56
CA ASP A 267 13.78 6.37 15.12
C ASP A 267 13.52 6.27 13.62
N TYR A 268 13.37 7.40 12.93
CA TYR A 268 13.07 7.43 11.49
C TYR A 268 13.73 8.61 10.77
N THR A 269 13.65 8.60 9.45
CA THR A 269 13.77 9.80 8.62
C THR A 269 12.48 9.98 7.82
N LEU A 270 12.12 11.23 7.55
CA LEU A 270 10.92 11.57 6.79
C LEU A 270 11.25 12.68 5.80
N GLU A 271 11.01 12.44 4.52
CA GLU A 271 11.02 13.50 3.53
C GLU A 271 9.82 14.41 3.79
N THR A 272 10.08 15.70 4.03
CA THR A 272 9.04 16.64 4.46
C THR A 272 8.19 17.18 3.33
N LYS A 273 8.48 16.80 2.09
CA LYS A 273 7.78 17.30 0.90
C LYS A 273 7.46 16.14 -0.04
N VAL A 274 6.18 15.98 -0.35
CA VAL A 274 5.67 15.00 -1.30
C VAL A 274 5.35 15.72 -2.60
N SER A 275 5.86 15.22 -3.72
CA SER A 275 5.46 15.67 -5.05
C SER A 275 4.30 14.82 -5.56
N LEU A 276 3.22 15.46 -6.01
CA LEU A 276 2.06 14.81 -6.61
C LEU A 276 2.03 15.06 -8.11
N SER A 277 1.81 14.00 -8.87
CA SER A 277 1.64 14.05 -10.32
C SER A 277 0.62 13.00 -10.77
N LYS A 278 0.17 13.11 -12.02
CA LYS A 278 -0.81 12.17 -12.59
C LYS A 278 -0.13 10.84 -12.90
N LEU A 279 -0.62 9.76 -12.29
CA LEU A 279 -0.26 8.37 -12.59
C LEU A 279 -1.53 7.61 -12.97
N GLY A 280 -1.66 7.29 -14.26
CA GLY A 280 -2.92 6.76 -14.80
C GLY A 280 -4.07 7.76 -14.62
N ASN A 281 -5.11 7.37 -13.89
CA ASN A 281 -6.29 8.21 -13.64
C ASN A 281 -6.28 8.91 -12.28
N VAL A 282 -5.21 8.74 -11.48
CA VAL A 282 -5.12 9.29 -10.13
C VAL A 282 -3.97 10.30 -10.07
N ILE A 283 -4.17 11.39 -9.34
CA ILE A 283 -3.08 12.30 -8.96
C ILE A 283 -2.57 11.83 -7.60
N THR A 284 -1.33 11.36 -7.57
CA THR A 284 -0.77 10.69 -6.39
C THR A 284 0.71 11.03 -6.19
N GLY A 285 1.15 10.87 -4.94
CA GLY A 285 2.54 10.86 -4.50
C GLY A 285 2.67 9.97 -3.27
N ASN A 286 3.89 9.77 -2.78
CA ASN A 286 4.13 8.98 -1.56
C ASN A 286 4.90 9.80 -0.53
N ALA A 287 4.36 9.88 0.69
CA ALA A 287 5.20 10.16 1.85
C ALA A 287 5.99 8.89 2.17
N LEU A 288 7.28 9.03 2.46
CA LEU A 288 8.18 7.89 2.64
C LEU A 288 8.87 7.94 4.01
N PRO A 289 8.15 7.62 5.11
CA PRO A 289 8.79 7.35 6.39
C PRO A 289 9.76 6.18 6.26
N ARG A 290 11.01 6.39 6.66
CA ARG A 290 12.07 5.37 6.71
C ARG A 290 12.41 5.06 8.15
N ILE A 291 11.91 3.94 8.65
CA ILE A 291 12.07 3.51 10.04
C ILE A 291 13.43 2.83 10.19
N LYS A 292 14.24 3.26 11.16
CA LYS A 292 15.59 2.73 11.39
C LYS A 292 15.51 1.43 12.18
N ILE A 293 15.93 0.32 11.57
CA ILE A 293 15.88 -1.03 12.16
C ILE A 293 16.69 -1.08 13.48
N ALA A 294 17.85 -0.42 13.51
CA ALA A 294 18.72 -0.40 14.69
C ALA A 294 18.07 0.22 15.94
N GLN A 295 17.08 1.08 15.78
CA GLN A 295 16.38 1.73 16.89
C GLN A 295 15.19 0.90 17.41
N LEU A 296 14.78 -0.16 16.72
CA LEU A 296 13.55 -0.88 17.05
C LEU A 296 13.66 -1.77 18.29
N ASN A 297 14.87 -2.24 18.65
CA ASN A 297 15.05 -3.13 19.81
C ASN A 297 14.56 -2.51 21.13
N GLN A 298 14.62 -1.17 21.27
CA GLN A 298 14.12 -0.47 22.46
C GLN A 298 12.59 -0.59 22.66
N TYR A 299 11.87 -1.00 21.62
CA TYR A 299 10.41 -1.17 21.61
C TYR A 299 9.97 -2.64 21.60
N SER A 300 10.85 -3.59 21.96
CA SER A 300 10.48 -5.01 22.05
C SER A 300 9.28 -5.23 22.97
N GLY A 301 8.37 -6.13 22.58
CA GLY A 301 7.08 -6.39 23.23
C GLY A 301 6.00 -5.32 22.99
N LYS A 302 6.31 -4.25 22.25
CA LYS A 302 5.38 -3.14 21.98
C LYS A 302 4.96 -3.10 20.52
N LYS A 303 3.93 -2.31 20.25
CA LYS A 303 3.62 -1.85 18.90
C LYS A 303 4.17 -0.44 18.72
N ALA A 304 4.83 -0.17 17.61
CA ALA A 304 5.30 1.17 17.30
C ALA A 304 4.33 1.86 16.35
N ALA A 305 4.23 3.18 16.43
CA ALA A 305 3.41 3.98 15.54
C ALA A 305 4.06 5.32 15.18
N ILE A 306 3.78 5.84 13.99
CA ILE A 306 4.13 7.20 13.56
C ILE A 306 2.90 7.85 12.95
N GLY A 307 2.50 8.99 13.51
CA GLY A 307 1.43 9.81 12.95
C GLY A 307 1.98 10.78 11.90
N LEU A 308 1.25 10.94 10.80
CA LEU A 308 1.59 11.83 9.69
C LEU A 308 0.47 12.84 9.47
N LYS A 309 0.85 14.07 9.11
CA LYS A 309 -0.05 15.18 8.78
C LYS A 309 0.40 15.88 7.52
N LEU A 310 -0.55 16.25 6.67
CA LEU A 310 -0.32 17.11 5.51
C LEU A 310 -0.44 18.60 5.85
N ALA A 311 0.42 19.43 5.27
CA ALA A 311 0.42 20.87 5.44
C ALA A 311 0.90 21.59 4.16
N ASN A 312 0.66 22.90 4.10
CA ASN A 312 1.22 23.80 3.09
C ASN A 312 1.19 23.28 1.63
N PRO A 313 0.02 22.85 1.11
CA PRO A 313 -0.05 22.43 -0.28
C PRO A 313 0.26 23.62 -1.21
N SER A 314 1.07 23.40 -2.25
CA SER A 314 1.35 24.43 -3.26
C SER A 314 0.22 24.59 -4.27
N GLN A 315 -0.63 23.57 -4.41
CA GLN A 315 -1.88 23.61 -5.17
C GLN A 315 -2.92 22.69 -4.49
N PHE A 316 -4.20 23.11 -4.53
CA PHE A 316 -5.35 22.43 -3.93
C PHE A 316 -5.29 22.32 -2.40
N ALA A 317 -6.40 22.54 -1.71
CA ALA A 317 -6.41 22.48 -0.25
C ALA A 317 -6.31 21.03 0.26
N VAL A 318 -5.76 20.87 1.47
CA VAL A 318 -5.79 19.59 2.20
C VAL A 318 -7.20 19.36 2.75
N ASP A 319 -7.70 18.13 2.62
CA ASP A 319 -8.95 17.70 3.22
C ASP A 319 -8.80 17.65 4.75
N PRO A 320 -9.58 18.43 5.53
CA PRO A 320 -9.50 18.40 6.99
C PRO A 320 -9.76 17.01 7.60
N ALA A 321 -10.58 16.18 6.95
CA ALA A 321 -10.89 14.83 7.40
C ALA A 321 -9.86 13.79 6.94
N LYS A 322 -9.13 14.04 5.84
CA LYS A 322 -8.12 13.13 5.28
C LYS A 322 -6.67 13.62 5.42
N GLY A 323 -6.45 14.72 6.13
CA GLY A 323 -5.13 15.34 6.29
C GLY A 323 -4.20 14.64 7.28
N ARG A 324 -4.66 13.57 7.96
CA ARG A 324 -3.89 12.82 8.96
C ARG A 324 -4.04 11.31 8.80
N THR A 325 -2.96 10.56 9.04
CA THR A 325 -2.96 9.10 9.09
C THR A 325 -1.93 8.58 10.10
N VAL A 326 -2.08 7.35 10.58
CA VAL A 326 -1.15 6.69 11.50
C VAL A 326 -0.64 5.39 10.90
N VAL A 327 0.67 5.28 10.75
CA VAL A 327 1.32 4.00 10.45
C VAL A 327 1.62 3.30 11.77
N TYR A 328 1.31 2.01 11.89
CA TYR A 328 1.65 1.22 13.08
C TYR A 328 2.08 -0.20 12.72
N PHE A 329 2.83 -0.85 13.63
CA PHE A 329 3.30 -2.22 13.45
C PHE A 329 3.67 -2.90 14.76
N ASP A 330 3.72 -4.22 14.71
CA ASP A 330 4.30 -5.03 15.78
C ASP A 330 5.83 -5.07 15.64
N VAL A 331 6.53 -4.59 16.66
CA VAL A 331 7.99 -4.36 16.57
C VAL A 331 8.75 -5.67 16.44
N ASP A 332 8.40 -6.66 17.27
CA ASP A 332 9.07 -7.95 17.22
C ASP A 332 8.76 -8.62 15.89
N SER A 333 7.50 -8.65 15.44
CA SER A 333 7.17 -9.25 14.13
C SER A 333 7.92 -8.58 12.96
N LEU A 334 8.09 -7.25 12.97
CA LEU A 334 8.88 -6.58 11.94
C LEU A 334 10.37 -6.96 12.02
N LEU A 335 10.96 -6.93 13.22
CA LEU A 335 12.37 -7.31 13.42
C LEU A 335 12.64 -8.74 12.98
N ASP A 336 11.68 -9.64 13.19
CA ASP A 336 11.75 -11.03 12.76
C ASP A 336 11.87 -11.15 11.23
N GLU A 337 11.13 -10.32 10.50
CA GLU A 337 11.09 -10.36 9.03
C GLU A 337 12.30 -9.66 8.40
N VAL A 338 12.83 -8.60 9.04
CA VAL A 338 13.84 -7.73 8.42
C VAL A 338 15.26 -7.94 8.91
N VAL A 339 15.46 -8.57 10.08
CA VAL A 339 16.80 -8.84 10.62
C VAL A 339 17.25 -10.23 10.17
N PRO A 340 18.33 -10.34 9.37
CA PRO A 340 18.85 -11.64 8.95
C PRO A 340 19.23 -12.52 10.15
N PRO A 341 19.00 -13.85 10.07
CA PRO A 341 19.51 -14.79 11.05
C PRO A 341 21.03 -14.74 11.18
N THR A 342 21.54 -14.25 12.31
CA THR A 342 22.97 -14.30 12.65
C THR A 342 23.24 -15.39 13.67
N ASN A 343 24.46 -15.94 13.64
CA ASN A 343 24.95 -16.80 14.71
C ASN A 343 25.04 -15.98 16.02
N LEU A 344 24.39 -16.45 17.08
CA LEU A 344 24.35 -15.79 18.38
C LEU A 344 25.54 -16.16 19.27
N LEU A 345 26.40 -17.07 18.81
CA LEU A 345 27.60 -17.48 19.54
C LEU A 345 28.75 -16.50 19.35
N VAL A 346 29.47 -16.25 20.43
CA VAL A 346 30.71 -15.47 20.47
C VAL A 346 31.86 -16.41 20.77
N HIS A 347 32.88 -16.45 19.91
CA HIS A 347 33.99 -17.40 20.03
C HIS A 347 34.73 -17.31 21.37
N SER A 348 34.87 -16.11 21.93
CA SER A 348 35.57 -15.87 23.21
C SER A 348 34.71 -16.09 24.46
N ALA A 349 33.41 -16.36 24.33
CA ALA A 349 32.50 -16.46 25.47
C ALA A 349 32.28 -17.90 25.96
N TRP A 350 32.93 -18.89 25.34
CA TRP A 350 32.93 -20.27 25.82
C TRP A 350 33.64 -20.41 27.17
N GLN A 351 33.03 -21.18 28.07
CA GLN A 351 33.58 -21.56 29.36
C GLN A 351 33.68 -23.07 29.44
N VAL A 352 34.79 -23.59 29.99
CA VAL A 352 34.95 -25.02 30.23
C VAL A 352 34.13 -25.44 31.46
N LEU A 353 33.36 -26.52 31.31
CA LEU A 353 32.63 -27.19 32.37
C LEU A 353 33.38 -28.45 32.78
N ASN A 354 34.07 -28.40 33.91
CA ASN A 354 34.72 -29.58 34.49
C ASN A 354 33.68 -30.34 35.30
N ILE A 355 33.41 -31.61 34.95
CA ILE A 355 32.41 -32.43 35.65
C ILE A 355 33.13 -33.51 36.47
N SER A 356 33.96 -34.33 35.84
CA SER A 356 34.81 -35.33 36.48
C SER A 356 36.12 -35.53 35.71
N ALA A 357 37.14 -36.08 36.37
CA ALA A 357 38.45 -36.28 35.74
C ALA A 357 38.40 -37.36 34.66
N GLY A 358 39.14 -37.15 33.55
CA GLY A 358 39.35 -38.15 32.49
C GLY A 358 39.10 -37.61 31.08
N VAL A 359 38.21 -36.63 30.92
CA VAL A 359 37.96 -35.94 29.64
C VAL A 359 38.34 -34.47 29.76
N THR A 360 38.96 -33.93 28.73
CA THR A 360 39.36 -32.52 28.64
C THR A 360 38.70 -31.86 27.44
N PHE A 361 38.15 -30.68 27.64
CA PHE A 361 37.66 -29.81 26.57
C PHE A 361 38.61 -28.62 26.38
N THR A 362 39.11 -28.45 25.18
CA THR A 362 39.96 -27.31 24.79
C THR A 362 39.19 -26.42 23.82
N VAL A 363 39.04 -25.14 24.15
CA VAL A 363 38.43 -24.14 23.26
C VAL A 363 39.53 -23.38 22.53
N ASN A 364 39.53 -23.43 21.20
CA ASN A 364 40.47 -22.68 20.37
C ASN A 364 39.99 -21.24 20.17
N SER A 365 40.91 -20.33 19.84
CA SER A 365 40.61 -18.90 19.60
C SER A 365 39.61 -18.64 18.47
N ASN A 366 39.51 -19.57 17.51
CA ASN A 366 38.52 -19.53 16.42
C ASN A 366 37.14 -20.07 16.81
N GLY A 367 36.91 -20.43 18.08
CA GLY A 367 35.65 -20.95 18.59
C GLY A 367 35.44 -22.45 18.36
N SER A 368 36.36 -23.15 17.69
CA SER A 368 36.33 -24.62 17.62
C SER A 368 36.72 -25.24 18.95
N ILE A 369 36.21 -26.44 19.21
CA ILE A 369 36.38 -27.16 20.46
C ILE A 369 36.95 -28.55 20.17
N LEU A 370 37.86 -29.00 21.02
CA LEU A 370 38.41 -30.35 20.99
C LEU A 370 38.10 -31.05 22.31
N ALA A 371 37.43 -32.20 22.24
CA ALA A 371 37.17 -33.08 23.38
C ALA A 371 38.08 -34.31 23.31
N GLU A 372 38.93 -34.51 24.30
CA GLU A 372 39.93 -35.59 24.35
C GLU A 372 39.87 -36.36 25.66
N GLY A 373 40.40 -37.58 25.64
CA GLY A 373 40.56 -38.42 26.82
C GLY A 373 39.58 -39.60 26.88
N GLY A 374 39.13 -39.93 28.08
CA GLY A 374 38.35 -41.13 28.37
C GLY A 374 38.38 -41.50 29.85
N SER A 375 38.51 -42.78 30.16
CA SER A 375 38.57 -43.30 31.54
C SER A 375 37.31 -43.00 32.38
N TRP A 376 36.15 -42.98 31.72
CA TRP A 376 34.84 -42.70 32.32
C TRP A 376 34.72 -41.29 32.94
N GLY A 377 35.61 -40.38 32.53
CA GLY A 377 35.53 -38.96 32.88
C GLY A 377 34.54 -38.20 32.02
N HIS A 378 34.02 -37.08 32.54
CA HIS A 378 33.04 -36.23 31.88
C HIS A 378 33.50 -34.77 31.91
N ALA A 379 33.33 -34.06 30.79
CA ALA A 379 33.54 -32.62 30.74
C ALA A 379 32.69 -32.00 29.63
N GLY A 380 32.68 -30.68 29.56
CA GLY A 380 32.02 -29.96 28.49
C GLY A 380 32.47 -28.53 28.38
N VAL A 381 31.73 -27.78 27.58
CA VAL A 381 31.80 -26.32 27.50
C VAL A 381 30.39 -25.75 27.48
N PHE A 382 30.27 -24.49 27.86
CA PHE A 382 29.02 -23.78 27.78
C PHE A 382 29.20 -22.30 27.47
N GLN A 383 28.14 -21.69 26.96
CA GLN A 383 28.08 -20.25 26.70
C GLN A 383 26.67 -19.73 26.95
N PRO A 384 26.50 -18.56 27.60
CA PRO A 384 25.20 -17.89 27.71
C PRO A 384 24.78 -17.24 26.39
N ILE A 385 23.50 -17.36 26.03
CA ILE A 385 22.91 -16.81 24.81
C ILE A 385 21.59 -16.12 25.16
N GLN A 386 21.35 -14.93 24.60
CA GLN A 386 20.05 -14.25 24.74
C GLN A 386 19.06 -14.76 23.70
N VAL A 387 17.89 -15.19 24.15
CA VAL A 387 16.79 -15.66 23.29
C VAL A 387 15.50 -14.88 23.56
N LYS A 388 14.62 -14.85 22.55
CA LYS A 388 13.29 -14.27 22.62
C LYS A 388 12.23 -15.36 22.78
N ALA A 389 11.21 -15.07 23.57
CA ALA A 389 10.05 -15.93 23.74
C ALA A 389 9.40 -16.26 22.39
N ASN A 390 8.91 -17.48 22.29
CA ASN A 390 8.12 -18.01 21.19
C ASN A 390 8.82 -18.00 19.82
N LYS A 391 10.15 -17.90 19.77
CA LYS A 391 10.93 -17.99 18.53
C LYS A 391 11.60 -19.36 18.41
N ASN A 392 11.74 -19.84 17.17
CA ASN A 392 12.50 -21.05 16.86
C ASN A 392 13.98 -20.70 16.72
N TYR A 393 14.84 -21.54 17.29
CA TYR A 393 16.29 -21.46 17.17
C TYR A 393 16.83 -22.80 16.71
N LYS A 394 17.75 -22.77 15.75
CA LYS A 394 18.45 -23.96 15.26
C LYS A 394 19.87 -23.97 15.82
N ILE A 395 20.27 -25.11 16.35
CA ILE A 395 21.65 -25.44 16.71
C ILE A 395 22.22 -26.45 15.73
N ASP A 396 23.41 -26.23 15.21
CA ASP A 396 24.17 -27.24 14.49
C ASP A 396 25.67 -27.03 14.64
N MET A 397 26.44 -28.06 14.32
CA MET A 397 27.90 -28.02 14.35
C MET A 397 28.47 -29.13 13.49
N ARG A 398 29.68 -28.94 12.98
CA ARG A 398 30.46 -30.01 12.38
C ARG A 398 31.20 -30.77 13.47
N VAL A 399 31.18 -32.10 13.41
CA VAL A 399 31.95 -32.96 14.30
C VAL A 399 32.80 -33.93 13.50
N ALA A 400 34.03 -34.18 13.96
CA ALA A 400 34.92 -35.16 13.36
C ALA A 400 35.79 -35.88 14.38
N GLY A 401 36.03 -37.18 14.17
CA GLY A 401 36.85 -38.03 15.04
C GLY A 401 37.25 -39.34 14.34
N SER A 402 38.23 -40.03 14.90
CA SER A 402 38.77 -41.30 14.38
C SER A 402 37.90 -42.53 14.70
N GLY A 403 36.84 -42.36 15.49
CA GLY A 403 36.04 -43.42 16.08
C GLY A 403 36.32 -43.53 17.58
N ALA A 404 35.27 -43.46 18.38
CA ALA A 404 35.30 -43.53 19.84
C ALA A 404 34.74 -44.89 20.31
N ALA A 405 35.09 -45.29 21.53
CA ALA A 405 34.55 -46.48 22.18
C ALA A 405 33.95 -46.10 23.54
N ASP A 406 32.79 -46.68 23.85
CA ASP A 406 32.07 -46.44 25.11
C ASP A 406 31.92 -44.94 25.45
N THR A 407 31.51 -44.12 24.47
CA THR A 407 31.52 -42.66 24.53
C THR A 407 30.20 -42.05 24.08
N TRP A 408 29.86 -40.91 24.68
CA TRP A 408 28.78 -40.04 24.26
C TRP A 408 29.29 -38.60 24.06
N LEU A 409 28.71 -37.89 23.09
CA LEU A 409 28.83 -36.44 22.89
C LEU A 409 27.40 -35.90 22.81
N GLU A 410 27.06 -34.89 23.60
CA GLU A 410 25.70 -34.38 23.70
C GLU A 410 25.65 -32.86 23.70
N VAL A 411 24.58 -32.34 23.11
CA VAL A 411 24.29 -30.91 23.00
C VAL A 411 23.00 -30.60 23.74
N TYR A 412 23.05 -29.65 24.67
CA TYR A 412 21.92 -29.18 25.46
C TYR A 412 21.70 -27.69 25.24
N VAL A 413 20.43 -27.28 25.35
CA VAL A 413 20.08 -25.86 25.43
C VAL A 413 18.96 -25.70 26.46
N GLY A 414 19.31 -25.14 27.62
CA GLY A 414 18.45 -24.97 28.79
C GLY A 414 18.60 -23.59 29.44
N ALA A 415 17.73 -23.26 30.40
CA ALA A 415 17.73 -21.97 31.11
C ALA A 415 18.58 -21.98 32.40
N THR A 416 18.86 -23.18 32.93
CA THR A 416 19.65 -23.38 34.14
C THR A 416 21.12 -23.10 33.85
N VAL A 417 21.79 -22.41 34.79
CA VAL A 417 23.23 -22.11 34.70
C VAL A 417 24.04 -23.40 34.97
N PRO A 418 24.98 -23.80 34.09
CA PRO A 418 25.87 -24.92 34.35
C PRO A 418 26.74 -24.69 35.59
N SER A 419 26.90 -25.74 36.41
CA SER A 419 27.69 -25.71 37.65
C SER A 419 28.88 -26.65 37.57
N GLN A 420 30.06 -26.19 37.97
CA GLN A 420 31.27 -27.02 38.01
C GLN A 420 31.07 -28.23 38.92
N GLY A 421 31.60 -29.38 38.51
CA GLY A 421 31.50 -30.66 39.23
C GLY A 421 30.13 -31.35 39.12
N ALA A 422 29.21 -30.83 38.30
CA ALA A 422 27.86 -31.37 38.17
C ALA A 422 27.45 -31.62 36.71
N GLU A 423 26.63 -32.65 36.51
CA GLU A 423 26.02 -32.96 35.22
C GLU A 423 25.02 -31.88 34.79
N TYR A 424 24.93 -31.62 33.49
CA TYR A 424 23.95 -30.70 32.91
C TYR A 424 22.86 -31.46 32.15
N ASN A 425 21.62 -31.36 32.60
CA ASN A 425 20.50 -32.07 31.98
C ASN A 425 19.33 -31.15 31.57
N ASP A 426 19.43 -29.85 31.83
CA ASP A 426 18.34 -28.91 31.55
C ASP A 426 18.13 -28.72 30.03
N GLY A 427 16.87 -28.58 29.63
CA GLY A 427 16.45 -28.54 28.23
C GLY A 427 16.47 -29.89 27.50
N GLY A 428 17.08 -30.93 28.09
CA GLY A 428 17.21 -32.25 27.47
C GLY A 428 18.18 -32.28 26.28
N ASN A 429 18.65 -33.49 25.94
CA ASN A 429 19.60 -33.69 24.85
C ASN A 429 18.94 -33.31 23.50
N ARG A 430 19.51 -32.32 22.82
CA ARG A 430 19.06 -31.82 21.51
C ARG A 430 19.59 -32.70 20.38
N MET A 431 20.87 -33.03 20.46
CA MET A 431 21.58 -33.88 19.50
C MET A 431 22.79 -34.50 20.16
N GLY A 432 23.13 -35.73 19.76
CA GLY A 432 24.36 -36.33 20.22
C GLY A 432 24.85 -37.52 19.41
N LEU A 433 26.11 -37.85 19.64
CA LEU A 433 26.72 -39.13 19.31
C LEU A 433 26.67 -40.04 20.53
N ASN A 434 26.41 -41.31 20.33
CA ASN A 434 26.41 -42.29 21.41
C ASN A 434 26.80 -43.66 20.83
N THR A 435 27.95 -44.17 21.27
CA THR A 435 28.54 -45.41 20.73
C THR A 435 27.62 -46.62 20.94
N TRP A 436 26.90 -46.65 22.06
CA TRP A 436 25.90 -47.69 22.36
C TRP A 436 24.62 -47.56 21.54
N SER A 437 24.35 -46.37 20.98
CA SER A 437 23.21 -46.10 20.09
C SER A 437 23.57 -46.19 18.61
N GLY A 438 24.78 -46.66 18.29
CA GLY A 438 25.18 -47.02 16.93
C GLY A 438 25.88 -45.94 16.11
N CYS A 439 26.28 -44.81 16.71
CA CYS A 439 27.07 -43.79 16.01
C CYS A 439 28.31 -43.35 16.79
N GLY A 440 29.29 -42.79 16.08
CA GLY A 440 30.58 -42.37 16.66
C GLY A 440 31.62 -43.47 16.82
N ASN A 441 31.28 -44.74 16.55
CA ASN A 441 32.18 -45.90 16.70
C ASN A 441 33.25 -46.03 15.59
N THR A 442 32.96 -45.53 14.39
CA THR A 442 33.86 -45.53 13.23
C THR A 442 34.30 -44.10 12.91
N PRO A 443 35.35 -43.87 12.11
CA PRO A 443 35.71 -42.53 11.67
C PRO A 443 34.49 -41.76 11.13
N PHE A 444 34.32 -40.53 11.59
CA PHE A 444 33.19 -39.68 11.22
C PHE A 444 33.66 -38.25 10.96
N ASN A 445 32.97 -37.58 10.03
CA ASN A 445 33.22 -36.18 9.70
C ASN A 445 31.99 -35.58 9.00
N GLY A 446 31.21 -34.76 9.69
CA GLY A 446 30.00 -34.18 9.12
C GLY A 446 29.21 -33.31 10.08
N MET A 447 28.07 -32.79 9.63
CA MET A 447 27.15 -32.05 10.49
C MET A 447 26.54 -33.00 11.53
N LEU A 448 26.57 -32.61 12.80
CA LEU A 448 26.03 -33.42 13.89
C LEU A 448 24.54 -33.70 13.67
N SER A 449 23.78 -32.75 13.15
CA SER A 449 22.37 -32.97 12.79
C SER A 449 22.13 -34.11 11.79
N THR A 450 23.13 -34.43 10.96
CA THR A 450 23.07 -35.49 9.96
C THR A 450 23.54 -36.84 10.51
N ILE A 451 24.56 -36.85 11.36
CA ILE A 451 25.19 -38.10 11.84
C ILE A 451 24.77 -38.52 13.26
N LYS A 452 23.99 -37.69 13.96
CA LYS A 452 23.49 -37.99 15.31
C LYS A 452 22.73 -39.30 15.37
N CYS A 453 22.82 -39.98 16.51
CA CYS A 453 21.98 -41.13 16.87
C CYS A 453 21.26 -40.93 18.22
N SER A 454 21.39 -39.74 18.81
CA SER A 454 20.70 -39.36 20.06
C SER A 454 20.19 -37.92 19.98
N GLY A 455 19.25 -37.59 20.87
CA GLY A 455 18.65 -36.27 21.05
C GLY A 455 17.30 -36.06 20.36
N SER A 456 16.56 -35.05 20.80
CA SER A 456 15.17 -34.84 20.40
C SER A 456 14.99 -34.07 19.09
N SER A 457 15.76 -33.00 18.89
CA SER A 457 15.67 -32.09 17.75
C SER A 457 16.75 -31.04 17.88
N ASN A 458 17.24 -30.56 16.73
CA ASN A 458 18.19 -29.45 16.68
C ASN A 458 17.49 -28.08 16.53
N ILE A 459 16.16 -28.06 16.58
CA ILE A 459 15.35 -26.86 16.69
C ILE A 459 14.77 -26.80 18.10
N VAL A 460 14.91 -25.65 18.76
CA VAL A 460 14.42 -25.37 20.11
C VAL A 460 13.58 -24.10 20.12
N LYS A 461 12.54 -24.09 20.96
CA LYS A 461 11.66 -22.94 21.20
C LYS A 461 11.54 -22.70 22.70
N PHE A 462 11.59 -21.43 23.10
CA PHE A 462 11.48 -21.01 24.50
C PHE A 462 10.15 -20.29 24.74
N SER A 463 9.48 -20.56 25.85
CA SER A 463 8.22 -19.88 26.21
C SER A 463 8.45 -18.47 26.76
N THR A 464 9.66 -18.18 27.26
CA THR A 464 10.05 -16.90 27.85
C THR A 464 11.34 -16.37 27.22
N SER A 465 11.48 -15.05 27.14
CA SER A 465 12.74 -14.41 26.75
C SER A 465 13.74 -14.45 27.91
N GLY A 466 15.03 -14.47 27.60
CA GLY A 466 16.08 -14.39 28.62
C GLY A 466 17.37 -15.11 28.22
N THR A 467 18.23 -15.33 29.21
CA THR A 467 19.48 -16.08 29.04
C THR A 467 19.20 -17.58 29.03
N VAL A 468 19.72 -18.27 28.03
CA VAL A 468 19.83 -19.73 27.98
C VAL A 468 21.30 -20.12 27.83
N TYR A 469 21.62 -21.37 28.07
CA TYR A 469 22.97 -21.90 28.01
C TYR A 469 23.03 -23.00 26.95
N LEU A 470 23.82 -22.77 25.91
CA LEU A 470 24.25 -23.86 25.02
C LEU A 470 25.36 -24.61 25.77
N VAL A 471 25.16 -25.91 25.98
CA VAL A 471 26.14 -26.79 26.62
C VAL A 471 26.49 -27.91 25.67
N ILE A 472 27.77 -28.12 25.43
CA ILE A 472 28.29 -29.25 24.67
C ILE A 472 29.13 -30.06 25.63
N ARG A 473 28.76 -31.30 25.89
CA ARG A 473 29.48 -32.17 26.83
C ARG A 473 29.78 -33.53 26.22
N SER A 474 30.85 -34.17 26.68
CA SER A 474 31.26 -35.50 26.26
C SER A 474 31.78 -36.29 27.47
N GLY A 475 31.68 -37.61 27.38
CA GLY A 475 32.14 -38.51 28.42
C GLY A 475 32.20 -39.95 27.95
N GLY A 476 32.97 -40.78 28.67
CA GLY A 476 33.05 -42.21 28.37
C GLY A 476 34.42 -42.85 28.54
N GLY A 477 34.54 -44.07 28.04
CA GLY A 477 35.74 -44.91 28.12
C GLY A 477 36.90 -44.40 27.25
N ASN A 478 36.67 -44.04 25.99
CA ASN A 478 37.71 -43.59 25.06
C ASN A 478 37.15 -42.75 23.91
N LEU A 479 37.48 -41.45 23.85
CA LEU A 479 37.01 -40.52 22.82
C LEU A 479 37.71 -40.69 21.46
N GLY A 480 38.60 -41.67 21.32
CA GLY A 480 39.33 -41.98 20.08
C GLY A 480 40.66 -41.25 19.97
N THR A 481 41.52 -41.71 19.06
CA THR A 481 42.82 -41.09 18.80
C THR A 481 42.63 -39.68 18.26
N GLY A 482 43.21 -38.68 18.94
CA GLY A 482 43.06 -37.26 18.61
C GLY A 482 41.71 -36.65 19.02
N GLY A 483 40.88 -37.40 19.76
CA GLY A 483 39.60 -36.92 20.29
C GLY A 483 38.52 -36.63 19.25
N ILE A 484 37.53 -35.86 19.69
CA ILE A 484 36.40 -35.39 18.88
C ILE A 484 36.52 -33.87 18.72
N SER A 485 36.74 -33.46 17.47
CA SER A 485 36.71 -32.05 17.07
C SER A 485 35.29 -31.57 16.80
N ILE A 486 35.00 -30.33 17.18
CA ILE A 486 33.70 -29.67 17.06
C ILE A 486 33.96 -28.27 16.50
N SER A 487 33.45 -27.99 15.29
CA SER A 487 33.67 -26.73 14.58
C SER A 487 32.37 -26.21 13.96
N ASP A 488 32.43 -25.02 13.38
CA ASP A 488 31.32 -24.40 12.64
C ASP A 488 30.01 -24.39 13.46
N ILE A 489 30.15 -24.09 14.76
CA ILE A 489 29.05 -24.13 15.71
C ILE A 489 28.15 -22.94 15.44
N ASP A 490 26.90 -23.24 15.13
CA ASP A 490 25.92 -22.26 14.72
C ASP A 490 24.67 -22.36 15.58
N PHE A 491 24.39 -21.30 16.33
CA PHE A 491 23.13 -21.13 17.04
C PHE A 491 22.46 -19.87 16.54
N ARG A 492 21.46 -20.02 15.67
CA ARG A 492 20.74 -18.87 15.12
C ARG A 492 19.25 -19.08 15.14
N ARG A 493 18.55 -17.97 15.06
CA ARG A 493 17.11 -17.96 14.91
C ARG A 493 16.71 -18.52 13.54
N VAL A 494 15.59 -19.23 13.48
CA VAL A 494 14.96 -19.69 12.23
C VAL A 494 13.46 -19.40 12.26
N ASP A 495 12.82 -19.42 11.08
CA ASP A 495 11.37 -19.26 10.93
C ASP A 495 10.62 -20.53 11.35
#